data_AF-K0WD70-F1
#
_entry.id   AF-K0WD70-F1
#
_cell.length_a   1.000
_cell.length_b   1.000
_cell.length_c   1.000
_cell.angle_alpha   90.00
_cell.angle_beta   90.00
_cell.angle_gamma   90.00
#
_symmetry.space_group_name_H-M   'P 1'
#
loop_
_entity.id
_entity.type
_entity.pdbx_description
1 polymer ?
#
loop_
_entity_poly.entity_id
_entity_poly.type
_entity_poly.pdbx_seq_one_letter_code
_entity_poly.pdbx_strand_id
1 'polypeptide(L)'
;PEDAGGMFLLTYGDLMERLALLLLEALKNDPLMRRILAWEISENTEQVRRLAEARSKALALWLERMRGSLAPPKGVDAAAVNAVVIAAIQHLVLTGAAGGQCAGLSLKTPKDWEKAATALKRIVHGVYG
;
A
#
# COMPACT_ATOMS: atom_id res chain seq x y z
N PRO A 1 19.26 23.88 -28.44
CA PRO A 1 20.19 24.16 -27.31
C PRO A 1 19.40 24.81 -26.16
N GLU A 2 19.27 24.25 -24.97
CA GLU A 2 20.13 23.33 -24.22
C GLU A 2 19.25 22.48 -23.28
N ASP A 3 19.78 21.30 -22.96
CA ASP A 3 19.30 20.38 -21.93
C ASP A 3 19.13 21.10 -20.57
N ALA A 4 17.88 21.28 -20.13
CA ALA A 4 17.57 21.48 -18.73
C ALA A 4 17.31 20.11 -18.11
N GLY A 5 18.29 19.64 -17.34
CA GLY A 5 18.43 18.27 -16.88
C GLY A 5 17.34 17.74 -15.94
N GLY A 6 17.17 16.42 -16.02
CA GLY A 6 16.54 15.60 -15.00
C GLY A 6 15.17 15.03 -15.37
N MET A 7 15.00 14.37 -16.52
CA MET A 7 13.92 13.39 -16.63
C MET A 7 14.21 12.25 -15.65
N PHE A 8 13.63 12.30 -14.46
CA PHE A 8 13.57 11.15 -13.56
C PHE A 8 12.84 10.04 -14.31
N LEU A 9 13.58 9.06 -14.83
CA LEU A 9 13.00 7.80 -15.28
C LEU A 9 12.37 7.16 -14.05
N LEU A 10 11.03 7.17 -13.96
CA LEU A 10 10.30 6.53 -12.87
C LEU A 10 10.69 5.04 -12.85
N THR A 11 11.43 4.62 -11.82
CA THR A 11 11.80 3.21 -11.66
C THR A 11 10.58 2.40 -11.23
N TYR A 12 10.69 1.07 -11.28
CA TYR A 12 9.68 0.21 -10.68
C TYR A 12 9.53 0.51 -9.18
N GLY A 13 10.64 0.74 -8.46
CA GLY A 13 10.63 1.12 -7.06
C GLY A 13 9.95 2.45 -6.80
N ASP A 14 10.24 3.49 -7.60
CA ASP A 14 9.59 4.81 -7.49
C ASP A 14 8.08 4.70 -7.67
N LEU A 15 7.64 3.93 -8.67
CA LEU A 15 6.23 3.66 -8.89
C LEU A 15 5.62 2.93 -7.69
N MET A 16 6.23 1.84 -7.23
CA MET A 16 5.69 1.04 -6.14
C MET A 16 5.65 1.84 -4.83
N GLU A 17 6.63 2.72 -4.59
CA GLU A 17 6.63 3.66 -3.46
C GLU A 17 5.39 4.55 -3.56
N ARG A 18 5.17 5.17 -4.72
CA ARG A 18 4.04 6.07 -4.94
C ARG A 18 2.71 5.35 -4.76
N LEU A 19 2.56 4.15 -5.30
CA LEU A 19 1.32 3.36 -5.19
C LEU A 19 1.06 2.93 -3.73
N ALA A 20 2.09 2.53 -2.99
CA ALA A 20 1.97 2.17 -1.57
C ALA A 20 1.49 3.35 -0.72
N LEU A 21 2.01 4.55 -0.98
CA LEU A 21 1.59 5.77 -0.27
C LEU A 21 0.17 6.19 -0.62
N LEU A 22 -0.20 6.11 -1.91
CA LEU A 22 -1.57 6.39 -2.36
C LEU A 22 -2.57 5.42 -1.72
N LEU A 23 -2.21 4.14 -1.62
CA LEU A 23 -3.04 3.15 -0.94
C LEU A 23 -3.19 3.46 0.56
N LEU A 24 -2.08 3.78 1.24
CA LEU A 24 -2.09 4.17 2.65
C LEU A 24 -3.01 5.37 2.89
N GLU A 25 -2.89 6.41 2.07
CA GLU A 25 -3.70 7.63 2.18
C GLU A 25 -5.18 7.34 1.89
N ALA A 26 -5.48 6.60 0.82
CA ALA A 26 -6.85 6.23 0.45
C ALA A 26 -7.55 5.46 1.57
N LEU A 27 -6.90 4.43 2.13
CA LEU A 27 -7.49 3.63 3.19
C LEU A 27 -7.62 4.39 4.52
N LYS A 28 -6.64 5.23 4.85
CA LYS A 28 -6.70 6.08 6.05
C LYS A 28 -7.88 7.05 6.00
N ASN A 29 -8.15 7.61 4.82
CA ASN A 29 -9.18 8.64 4.63
C ASN A 29 -10.57 8.07 4.30
N ASP A 30 -10.72 6.74 4.17
CA ASP A 30 -11.99 6.07 3.90
C ASP A 30 -12.46 5.24 5.13
N PRO A 31 -13.40 5.75 5.95
CA PRO A 31 -13.97 5.00 7.07
C PRO A 31 -14.74 3.75 6.66
N LEU A 32 -15.41 3.77 5.50
CA LEU A 32 -16.21 2.64 5.02
C LEU A 32 -15.28 1.49 4.62
N MET A 33 -14.22 1.78 3.86
CA MET A 33 -13.25 0.77 3.46
C MET A 33 -12.56 0.14 4.68
N ARG A 34 -12.23 0.92 5.71
CA ARG A 34 -11.69 0.37 6.97
C ARG A 34 -12.65 -0.59 7.66
N ARG A 35 -13.95 -0.29 7.66
CA ARG A 35 -14.97 -1.20 8.20
C ARG A 35 -15.08 -2.49 7.39
N ILE A 36 -15.06 -2.38 6.06
CA ILE A 36 -15.04 -3.54 5.17
C ILE A 36 -13.82 -4.43 5.46
N LEU A 37 -12.62 -3.84 5.54
CA LEU A 37 -11.40 -4.58 5.86
C LEU A 37 -11.46 -5.24 7.24
N ALA A 38 -12.02 -4.57 8.25
CA ALA A 38 -12.22 -5.18 9.57
C ALA A 38 -13.21 -6.35 9.53
N TRP A 39 -14.29 -6.23 8.75
CA TRP A 39 -15.27 -7.29 8.57
C TRP A 39 -14.70 -8.50 7.83
N GLU A 40 -13.89 -8.30 6.80
CA GLU A 40 -13.21 -9.38 6.06
C GLU A 40 -12.34 -10.26 6.96
N ILE A 41 -11.79 -9.70 8.05
CA ILE A 41 -10.96 -10.43 9.01
C ILE A 41 -11.81 -11.11 10.09
N SER A 42 -12.92 -10.47 10.48
CA SER A 42 -13.73 -10.89 11.63
C SER A 42 -14.81 -11.92 11.27
N GLU A 43 -15.31 -11.89 10.03
CA GLU A 43 -16.42 -12.71 9.57
C GLU A 43 -16.07 -13.44 8.27
N ASN A 44 -16.40 -14.73 8.20
CA ASN A 44 -16.20 -15.55 7.01
C ASN A 44 -17.52 -16.04 6.43
N THR A 45 -18.42 -15.09 6.13
CA THR A 45 -19.64 -15.39 5.36
C THR A 45 -19.32 -15.40 3.86
N GLU A 46 -20.10 -16.15 3.09
CA GLU A 46 -19.92 -16.24 1.64
C GLU A 46 -20.00 -14.87 0.95
N GLN A 47 -20.85 -13.97 1.45
CA GLN A 47 -21.00 -12.61 0.95
C GLN A 47 -19.75 -11.77 1.18
N VAL A 48 -19.17 -11.84 2.39
CA VAL A 48 -17.94 -11.13 2.74
C VAL A 48 -16.76 -11.68 1.94
N ARG A 49 -16.67 -13.00 1.75
CA ARG A 49 -15.65 -13.64 0.91
C ARG A 49 -15.71 -13.13 -0.54
N ARG A 50 -16.89 -13.09 -1.14
CA ARG A 50 -17.07 -12.57 -2.51
C ARG A 50 -16.68 -11.10 -2.63
N LEU A 51 -17.00 -10.29 -1.62
CA LEU A 51 -16.60 -8.88 -1.58
C LEU A 51 -15.07 -8.74 -1.50
N ALA A 52 -14.42 -9.50 -0.63
CA ALA A 52 -12.96 -9.51 -0.46
C ALA A 52 -12.24 -9.93 -1.74
N GLU A 53 -12.76 -10.95 -2.44
CA GLU A 53 -12.23 -11.42 -3.71
C GLU A 53 -12.37 -10.37 -4.82
N ALA A 54 -13.55 -9.77 -4.95
CA ALA A 54 -13.79 -8.70 -5.93
C ALA A 54 -12.87 -7.49 -5.69
N ARG A 55 -12.69 -7.09 -4.43
CA ARG A 55 -11.80 -6.00 -4.02
C ARG A 55 -10.33 -6.33 -4.32
N SER A 56 -9.88 -7.53 -3.97
CA SER A 56 -8.51 -7.98 -4.22
C SER A 56 -8.20 -8.05 -5.72
N LYS A 57 -9.15 -8.53 -6.52
CA LYS A 57 -9.04 -8.54 -7.99
C LYS A 57 -8.98 -7.12 -8.57
N ALA A 58 -9.81 -6.20 -8.08
CA ALA A 58 -9.79 -4.80 -8.52
C ALA A 58 -8.45 -4.12 -8.20
N LEU A 59 -7.89 -4.39 -7.02
CA LEU A 59 -6.58 -3.87 -6.62
C LEU A 59 -5.45 -4.43 -7.49
N ALA A 60 -5.48 -5.73 -7.79
CA ALA A 60 -4.50 -6.36 -8.68
C ALA A 60 -4.54 -5.75 -10.10
N LEU A 61 -5.74 -5.62 -10.68
CA LEU A 61 -5.93 -4.99 -12.00
C LEU A 61 -5.47 -3.54 -12.02
N TRP A 62 -5.70 -2.80 -10.93
CA TRP A 62 -5.20 -1.43 -10.80
C TRP A 62 -3.67 -1.40 -10.79
N LEU A 63 -3.01 -2.26 -10.00
CA LEU A 63 -1.54 -2.35 -9.98
C LEU A 63 -0.97 -2.72 -11.36
N GLU A 64 -1.57 -3.69 -12.04
CA GLU A 64 -1.18 -4.07 -13.41
C GLU A 64 -1.32 -2.92 -14.40
N ARG A 65 -2.40 -2.15 -14.32
CA ARG A 65 -2.60 -0.96 -15.15
C ARG A 65 -1.57 0.12 -14.85
N MET A 66 -1.27 0.36 -13.57
CA MET A 66 -0.35 1.42 -13.13
C MET A 66 1.10 1.11 -13.49
N ARG A 67 1.53 -0.15 -13.44
CA ARG A 67 2.90 -0.54 -13.84
C ARG A 67 3.15 -0.45 -15.34
N GLY A 68 2.11 -0.64 -16.16
CA GLY A 68 2.27 -0.70 -17.62
C GLY A 68 3.34 -1.72 -18.02
N SER A 69 4.39 -1.25 -18.71
CA SER A 69 5.51 -2.07 -19.17
C SER A 69 6.66 -2.18 -18.17
N LEU A 70 6.61 -1.51 -17.01
CA LEU A 70 7.65 -1.62 -15.99
C LEU A 70 7.70 -3.05 -15.44
N ALA A 71 8.92 -3.60 -15.42
CA ALA A 71 9.21 -4.92 -14.88
C ALA A 71 9.82 -4.78 -13.48
N PRO A 72 9.48 -5.69 -12.55
CA PRO A 72 10.15 -5.73 -11.26
C PRO A 72 11.63 -6.10 -11.41
N PRO A 73 12.48 -5.76 -10.43
CA PRO A 73 13.89 -6.16 -10.42
C PRO A 73 14.05 -7.67 -10.50
N LYS A 74 15.18 -8.12 -11.07
CA LYS A 74 15.50 -9.55 -11.18
C LYS A 74 15.56 -10.19 -9.79
N GLY A 75 14.92 -11.35 -9.65
CA GLY A 75 14.92 -12.13 -8.42
C GLY A 75 13.91 -11.68 -7.36
N VAL A 76 13.13 -10.62 -7.61
CA VAL A 76 12.08 -10.17 -6.71
C VAL A 76 10.74 -10.78 -7.11
N ASP A 77 10.11 -11.52 -6.18
CA ASP A 77 8.72 -11.92 -6.30
C ASP A 77 7.80 -10.73 -5.95
N ALA A 78 7.52 -9.91 -6.95
CA ALA A 78 6.72 -8.71 -6.76
C ALA A 78 5.30 -9.00 -6.27
N ALA A 79 4.72 -10.15 -6.62
CA ALA A 79 3.37 -10.50 -6.15
C ALA A 79 3.37 -10.75 -4.64
N ALA A 80 4.31 -11.56 -4.15
CA ALA A 80 4.46 -11.85 -2.74
C ALA A 80 4.80 -10.59 -1.93
N VAL A 81 5.76 -9.78 -2.41
CA VAL A 81 6.15 -8.53 -1.75
C VAL A 81 4.98 -7.55 -1.69
N ASN A 82 4.23 -7.39 -2.79
CA ASN A 82 3.06 -6.51 -2.82
C ASN A 82 1.99 -6.96 -1.82
N ALA A 83 1.72 -8.26 -1.72
CA ALA A 83 0.76 -8.78 -0.74
C ALA A 83 1.16 -8.42 0.69
N VAL A 84 2.43 -8.55 1.05
CA VAL A 84 2.95 -8.19 2.38
C VAL A 84 2.85 -6.68 2.63
N VAL A 85 3.23 -5.86 1.65
CA VAL A 85 3.13 -4.39 1.75
C VAL A 85 1.67 -3.95 1.94
N ILE A 86 0.75 -4.50 1.15
CA ILE A 86 -0.69 -4.22 1.25
C ILE A 86 -1.21 -4.63 2.63
N ALA A 87 -0.87 -5.83 3.11
CA ALA A 87 -1.27 -6.31 4.43
C ALA A 87 -0.76 -5.40 5.55
N ALA A 88 0.50 -4.94 5.48
CA ALA A 88 1.08 -4.01 6.44
C ALA A 88 0.34 -2.67 6.46
N ILE A 89 0.05 -2.11 5.28
CA ILE A 89 -0.74 -0.87 5.14
C ILE A 89 -2.13 -1.03 5.76
N GLN A 90 -2.83 -2.12 5.41
CA GLN A 90 -4.17 -2.42 5.94
C GLN A 90 -4.16 -2.56 7.46
N HIS A 91 -3.17 -3.26 8.02
CA HIS A 91 -3.05 -3.40 9.46
C HIS A 91 -2.78 -2.06 10.15
N LEU A 92 -1.88 -1.23 9.62
CA LEU A 92 -1.59 0.10 10.13
C LEU A 92 -2.83 1.00 10.19
N VAL A 93 -3.65 1.03 9.14
CA VAL A 93 -4.86 1.87 9.12
C VAL A 93 -5.93 1.37 10.08
N LEU A 94 -6.05 0.05 10.25
CA LEU A 94 -7.01 -0.55 11.18
C LEU A 94 -6.61 -0.29 12.64
N THR A 95 -5.36 -0.56 13.01
CA THR A 95 -4.87 -0.35 14.38
C THR A 95 -4.73 1.13 14.73
N GLY A 96 -4.34 1.97 13.76
CA GLY A 96 -4.36 3.42 13.90
C GLY A 96 -5.77 3.97 14.16
N ALA A 97 -6.78 3.47 13.45
CA ALA A 97 -8.17 3.88 13.67
C ALA A 97 -8.75 3.36 15.01
N ALA A 98 -8.43 2.12 15.39
CA ALA A 98 -8.99 1.50 16.58
C ALA A 98 -8.32 1.94 17.89
N GLY A 99 -6.99 2.11 17.89
CA GLY A 99 -6.22 2.35 19.11
C GLY A 99 -5.17 3.46 19.01
N GLY A 100 -5.03 4.10 17.85
CA GLY A 100 -4.05 5.18 17.64
C GLY A 100 -2.59 4.73 17.72
N GLN A 101 -2.31 3.43 17.63
CA GLN A 101 -0.95 2.90 17.55
C GLN A 101 -0.88 1.53 16.88
N CYS A 102 0.30 1.18 16.38
CA CYS A 102 0.61 -0.15 15.85
C CYS A 102 1.99 -0.59 16.32
N ALA A 103 2.08 -1.67 17.11
CA ALA A 103 3.37 -2.20 17.59
C ALA A 103 4.32 -1.13 18.20
N GLY A 104 3.77 -0.20 19.00
CA GLY A 104 4.53 0.91 19.61
C GLY A 104 4.75 2.13 18.72
N LEU A 105 4.37 2.09 17.44
CA LEU A 105 4.30 3.26 16.57
C LEU A 105 3.01 4.04 16.85
N SER A 106 3.11 5.26 17.40
CA SER A 106 1.97 6.18 17.49
C SER A 106 1.43 6.48 16.10
N LEU A 107 0.11 6.65 15.97
CA LEU A 107 -0.63 6.94 14.72
C LEU A 107 -1.74 7.99 14.96
N LYS A 108 -1.51 8.94 15.87
CA LYS A 108 -2.52 9.89 16.34
C LYS A 108 -2.45 11.25 15.64
N THR A 109 -1.26 11.65 15.23
CA THR A 109 -0.98 12.97 14.65
C THR A 109 -0.53 12.87 13.19
N PRO A 110 -0.63 13.93 12.38
CA PRO A 110 -0.08 13.92 11.02
C PRO A 110 1.41 13.52 10.98
N LYS A 111 2.22 14.01 11.92
CA LYS A 111 3.64 13.68 12.06
C LYS A 111 3.89 12.19 12.33
N ASP A 112 3.02 11.55 13.10
CA ASP A 112 3.08 10.10 13.34
C ASP A 112 2.86 9.32 12.04
N TRP A 113 1.88 9.74 11.23
CA TRP A 113 1.59 9.14 9.93
C TRP A 113 2.70 9.39 8.91
N GLU A 114 3.36 10.56 8.94
CA GLU A 114 4.56 10.82 8.15
C GLU A 114 5.68 9.84 8.50
N LYS A 115 5.90 9.56 9.79
CA LYS A 115 6.90 8.56 10.23
C LYS A 115 6.57 7.17 9.70
N ALA A 116 5.30 6.75 9.75
CA ALA A 116 4.85 5.48 9.18
C ALA A 116 5.08 5.43 7.66
N ALA A 117 4.72 6.51 6.96
CA ALA A 117 4.94 6.65 5.52
C ALA A 117 6.44 6.58 5.17
N THR A 118 7.31 7.27 5.90
CA THR A 118 8.77 7.20 5.69
C THR A 118 9.31 5.78 5.88
N ALA A 119 8.83 5.03 6.89
CA ALA A 119 9.23 3.64 7.07
C ALA A 119 8.77 2.76 5.91
N LEU A 120 7.52 2.94 5.45
CA LEU A 120 6.97 2.24 4.29
C LEU A 120 7.79 2.50 3.02
N LYS A 121 8.15 3.77 2.75
CA LYS A 121 9.03 4.14 1.62
C LYS A 121 10.34 3.37 1.65
N ARG A 122 11.01 3.34 2.81
CA ARG A 122 12.29 2.63 2.99
C ARG A 122 12.18 1.13 2.74
N ILE A 123 11.08 0.50 3.17
CA ILE A 123 10.83 -0.93 2.91
C ILE A 123 10.66 -1.16 1.41
N VAL A 124 9.80 -0.38 0.76
CA VAL A 124 9.50 -0.53 -0.67
C VAL A 124 10.75 -0.30 -1.52
N HIS A 125 11.48 0.78 -1.27
CA HIS A 125 12.73 1.09 -1.96
C HIS A 125 13.82 0.03 -1.69
N GLY A 126 13.92 -0.47 -0.45
CA GLY A 126 14.88 -1.51 -0.10
C GLY A 126 14.66 -2.84 -0.83
N VAL A 127 13.43 -3.13 -1.28
CA VAL A 127 13.11 -4.35 -2.03
C VAL A 127 13.15 -4.12 -3.55
N TYR A 128 12.66 -2.97 -4.02
CA TYR A 128 12.47 -2.74 -5.45
C TYR A 128 13.53 -1.88 -6.14
N GLY A 129 14.41 -1.21 -5.39
CA GLY A 129 15.44 -0.34 -5.97
C GLY A 129 14.92 1.02 -6.41
#